data_AF-A0A7L3WDL6-F1
#
_entry.id   AF-A0A7L3WDL6-F1
#
_cell.length_a   1.000
_cell.length_b   1.000
_cell.length_c   1.000
_cell.angle_alpha   90.00
_cell.angle_beta   90.00
_cell.angle_gamma   90.00
#
_symmetry.space_group_name_H-M   'P 1'
#
loop_
_entity.id
_entity.type
_entity.pdbx_description
1 polymer ?
#
loop_
_entity_poly.entity_id
_entity_poly.type
_entity_poly.pdbx_seq_one_letter_code
_entity_poly.pdbx_strand_id
1 'polypeptide(L)'
;HVTLDVDTAHPRLEISDQGKSVKDTGTNRSVPSNAKRFDSHAYVLAKEGYTSGRRYWEVDVGGRRNWALGVARESVTRKGTLTLSPEKGFWAIGFADGREHWAYTDPWTPLNVRGKLQKIGIFLDISAKKLSFFNVRNKAVVYTFTIADGSSQQEKFLPFFSTGPAVPKPDAELLKLVQEFDENDE
;
A
#
# COMPACT_ATOMS: atom_id res chain seq x y z
N HIS A 1 0.68 15.20 1.72
CA HIS A 1 1.39 14.81 0.48
C HIS A 1 1.96 13.38 0.59
N VAL A 2 1.86 12.53 -0.47
CA VAL A 2 2.38 11.14 -0.50
C VAL A 2 3.35 10.93 -1.67
N THR A 3 4.59 10.54 -1.40
CA THR A 3 5.61 10.27 -2.44
C THR A 3 6.26 8.92 -2.21
N LEU A 4 6.38 8.10 -3.25
CA LEU A 4 7.07 6.80 -3.14
C LEU A 4 8.58 6.96 -2.85
N ASP A 5 9.09 6.13 -1.94
CA ASP A 5 10.50 6.13 -1.53
C ASP A 5 11.32 5.08 -2.31
N VAL A 6 12.21 5.56 -3.17
CA VAL A 6 13.16 4.75 -3.94
C VAL A 6 14.09 3.90 -3.08
N ASP A 7 14.35 4.30 -1.83
CA ASP A 7 15.22 3.54 -0.94
C ASP A 7 14.53 2.33 -0.34
N THR A 8 13.19 2.33 -0.27
CA THR A 8 12.39 1.22 0.24
C THR A 8 11.99 0.22 -0.86
N ALA A 9 11.90 0.70 -2.11
CA ALA A 9 11.36 -0.07 -3.22
C ALA A 9 12.17 -1.33 -3.54
N HIS A 10 11.48 -2.45 -3.71
CA HIS A 10 12.10 -3.68 -4.20
C HIS A 10 12.85 -3.46 -5.54
N PRO A 11 13.99 -4.13 -5.82
CA PRO A 11 14.78 -3.91 -7.04
C PRO A 11 14.04 -4.08 -8.37
N ARG A 12 12.91 -4.80 -8.38
CA ARG A 12 12.04 -4.93 -9.57
C ARG A 12 11.15 -3.72 -9.81
N LEU A 13 10.98 -2.86 -8.81
CA LEU A 13 10.08 -1.74 -8.91
C LEU A 13 10.79 -0.54 -9.55
N GLU A 14 10.13 0.03 -10.54
CA GLU A 14 10.50 1.32 -11.11
C GLU A 14 9.50 2.38 -10.66
N ILE A 15 10.00 3.32 -9.86
CA ILE A 15 9.28 4.53 -9.52
C ILE A 15 9.54 5.57 -10.62
N SER A 16 8.48 6.26 -11.02
CA SER A 16 8.50 7.32 -12.03
C SER A 16 7.56 8.45 -11.64
N ASP A 17 7.44 9.46 -12.50
CA ASP A 17 6.48 10.56 -12.33
C ASP A 17 6.62 11.26 -10.98
N GLN A 18 7.85 11.70 -10.69
CA GLN A 18 8.21 12.37 -9.43
C GLN A 18 7.82 11.62 -8.16
N GLY A 19 7.80 10.28 -8.21
CA GLY A 19 7.43 9.45 -7.06
C GLY A 19 5.93 9.16 -6.96
N LYS A 20 5.14 9.45 -8.00
CA LYS A 20 3.70 9.18 -8.01
C LYS A 20 3.30 7.88 -8.70
N SER A 21 4.19 7.29 -9.51
CA SER A 21 3.89 6.09 -10.28
C SER A 21 4.88 4.96 -9.99
N VAL A 22 4.40 3.71 -9.95
CA VAL A 22 5.26 2.52 -9.83
C VAL A 22 4.80 1.36 -10.70
N LYS A 23 5.77 0.63 -11.26
CA LYS A 23 5.57 -0.65 -11.97
C LYS A 23 6.62 -1.68 -11.60
N ASP A 24 6.30 -2.95 -11.84
CA ASP A 24 7.27 -4.04 -11.86
C ASP A 24 7.91 -4.13 -13.26
N THR A 25 9.25 -4.10 -13.33
CA THR A 25 10.01 -4.17 -14.58
C THR A 25 10.22 -5.60 -15.11
N GLY A 26 9.77 -6.63 -14.41
CA GLY A 26 9.93 -8.04 -14.81
C GLY A 26 11.27 -8.65 -14.38
N THR A 27 12.25 -7.82 -14.01
CA THR A 27 13.61 -8.22 -13.62
C THR A 27 14.15 -7.34 -12.51
N ASN A 28 15.10 -7.85 -11.73
CA ASN A 28 15.80 -7.06 -10.72
C ASN A 28 16.70 -6.04 -11.41
N ARG A 29 16.54 -4.77 -11.06
CA ARG A 29 17.39 -3.68 -11.52
C ARG A 29 18.62 -3.56 -10.62
N SER A 30 19.69 -2.98 -11.16
CA SER A 30 20.86 -2.63 -10.35
C SER A 30 20.56 -1.38 -9.52
N VAL A 31 20.32 -1.58 -8.22
CA VAL A 31 20.05 -0.51 -7.25
C VAL A 31 20.89 -0.72 -5.99
N PRO A 32 21.26 0.35 -5.25
CA PRO A 32 22.02 0.21 -4.02
C PRO A 32 21.29 -0.64 -2.99
N SER A 33 22.02 -1.58 -2.38
CA SER A 33 21.53 -2.31 -1.20
C SER A 33 21.50 -1.37 0.00
N ASN A 34 20.43 -1.42 0.78
CA ASN A 34 20.29 -0.70 2.04
C ASN A 34 19.31 -1.43 2.98
N ALA A 35 19.29 -1.06 4.26
CA ALA A 35 18.44 -1.70 5.27
C ALA A 35 16.92 -1.41 5.09
N LYS A 36 16.57 -0.27 4.48
CA LYS A 36 15.17 0.15 4.25
C LYS A 36 14.50 -0.61 3.10
N ARG A 37 15.29 -1.13 2.16
CA ARG A 37 14.83 -1.77 0.92
C ARG A 37 14.17 -3.12 1.18
N PHE A 38 13.00 -3.35 0.59
CA PHE A 38 12.41 -4.68 0.50
C PHE A 38 13.20 -5.58 -0.46
N ASP A 39 13.53 -6.81 -0.07
CA ASP A 39 14.36 -7.72 -0.88
C ASP A 39 13.62 -8.94 -1.45
N SER A 40 12.43 -9.26 -0.92
CA SER A 40 11.72 -10.50 -1.21
C SER A 40 10.40 -10.29 -1.96
N HIS A 41 9.68 -9.19 -1.65
CA HIS A 41 8.37 -8.89 -2.20
C HIS A 41 8.41 -7.57 -2.95
N ALA A 42 7.62 -7.43 -4.01
CA ALA A 42 7.53 -6.23 -4.85
C ALA A 42 6.76 -5.08 -4.16
N TYR A 43 7.28 -4.69 -3.00
CA TYR A 43 6.73 -3.69 -2.07
C TYR A 43 7.53 -2.38 -2.15
N VAL A 44 6.86 -1.29 -1.80
CA VAL A 44 7.42 0.05 -1.64
C VAL A 44 6.61 0.82 -0.59
N LEU A 45 7.29 1.67 0.17
CA LEU A 45 6.64 2.64 1.06
C LEU A 45 6.73 4.06 0.50
N ALA A 46 5.88 4.93 1.02
CA ALA A 46 6.08 6.37 0.87
C ALA A 46 7.23 6.90 1.75
N LYS A 47 7.75 8.08 1.38
CA LYS A 47 8.77 8.83 2.14
C LYS A 47 8.17 9.42 3.41
N GLU A 48 6.96 9.95 3.29
CA GLU A 48 6.23 10.55 4.38
C GLU A 48 5.57 9.47 5.25
N GLY A 49 5.71 9.61 6.56
CA GLY A 49 5.04 8.79 7.55
C GLY A 49 4.35 9.66 8.59
N TYR A 50 3.28 9.13 9.19
CA TYR A 50 2.37 9.90 10.03
C TYR A 50 2.27 9.32 11.43
N THR A 51 2.40 10.17 12.45
CA THR A 51 2.21 9.81 13.87
C THR A 51 0.90 10.34 14.47
N SER A 52 0.20 11.21 13.74
CA SER A 52 -1.04 11.86 14.17
C SER A 52 -1.84 12.40 12.97
N GLY A 53 -3.08 12.80 13.24
CA GLY A 53 -3.96 13.45 12.28
C GLY A 53 -4.70 12.49 11.36
N ARG A 54 -5.32 13.09 10.34
CA ARG A 54 -6.12 12.41 9.31
C ARG A 54 -5.44 12.60 7.96
N ARG A 55 -5.37 11.53 7.17
CA ARG A 55 -4.71 11.53 5.85
C ARG A 55 -5.57 10.80 4.84
N TYR A 56 -5.66 11.39 3.65
CA TYR A 56 -6.37 10.79 2.53
C TYR A 56 -5.52 10.80 1.27
N TRP A 57 -5.50 9.68 0.56
CA TRP A 57 -4.95 9.60 -0.78
C TRP A 57 -5.71 8.59 -1.65
N GLU A 58 -5.68 8.81 -2.95
CA GLU A 58 -6.27 7.91 -3.95
C GLU A 58 -5.17 7.23 -4.78
N VAL A 59 -5.40 5.95 -5.06
CA VAL A 59 -4.55 5.14 -5.92
C VAL A 59 -5.37 4.62 -7.08
N ASP A 60 -4.94 4.92 -8.30
CA ASP A 60 -5.41 4.29 -9.52
C ASP A 60 -4.66 2.97 -9.72
N VAL A 61 -5.41 1.88 -9.74
CA VAL A 61 -4.92 0.52 -9.97
C VAL A 61 -5.31 -0.02 -11.35
N GLY A 62 -6.07 0.76 -12.12
CA GLY A 62 -6.50 0.42 -13.47
C GLY A 62 -7.17 -0.95 -13.59
N GLY A 63 -6.76 -1.72 -14.60
CA GLY A 63 -7.14 -3.09 -14.88
C GLY A 63 -6.17 -4.15 -14.34
N ARG A 64 -5.20 -3.76 -13.47
CA ARG A 64 -4.21 -4.68 -12.89
C ARG A 64 -4.86 -5.91 -12.26
N ARG A 65 -4.19 -7.06 -12.39
CA ARG A 65 -4.63 -8.34 -11.83
C ARG A 65 -4.11 -8.57 -10.42
N ASN A 66 -3.00 -7.92 -10.07
CA ASN A 66 -2.42 -8.00 -8.75
C ASN A 66 -2.03 -6.61 -8.22
N TRP A 67 -2.37 -6.37 -6.95
CA TRP A 67 -1.93 -5.21 -6.18
C TRP A 67 -2.26 -5.40 -4.70
N ALA A 68 -1.52 -4.71 -3.84
CA ALA A 68 -1.91 -4.51 -2.43
C ALA A 68 -1.62 -3.06 -2.02
N LEU A 69 -2.51 -2.47 -1.23
CA LEU A 69 -2.49 -1.07 -0.83
C LEU A 69 -2.89 -0.92 0.64
N GLY A 70 -2.28 0.03 1.33
CA GLY A 70 -2.65 0.35 2.70
C GLY A 70 -1.59 1.15 3.43
N VAL A 71 -1.33 0.80 4.69
CA VAL A 71 -0.24 1.36 5.49
C VAL A 71 0.59 0.27 6.16
N ALA A 72 1.83 0.60 6.45
CA ALA A 72 2.74 -0.21 7.25
C ALA A 72 3.32 0.61 8.40
N ARG A 73 3.65 -0.05 9.50
CA ARG A 73 4.50 0.52 10.55
C ARG A 73 5.91 0.84 10.03
N GLU A 74 6.56 1.86 10.58
CA GLU A 74 7.95 2.18 10.24
C GLU A 74 8.90 1.03 10.56
N SER A 75 8.64 0.32 11.67
CA SER A 75 9.46 -0.79 12.17
C SER A 75 9.31 -2.11 11.43
N VAL A 76 8.40 -2.25 10.46
CA VAL A 76 8.18 -3.55 9.80
C VAL A 76 9.48 -4.08 9.20
N THR A 77 9.66 -5.40 9.30
CA THR A 77 10.80 -6.09 8.70
C THR A 77 10.84 -5.85 7.19
N ARG A 78 12.04 -5.58 6.66
CA ARG A 78 12.25 -5.30 5.23
C ARG A 78 12.87 -6.47 4.48
N LYS A 79 13.33 -7.50 5.20
CA LYS A 79 14.17 -8.57 4.68
C LYS A 79 13.50 -9.93 4.85
N GLY A 80 13.71 -10.81 3.87
CA GLY A 80 13.18 -12.18 3.90
C GLY A 80 11.67 -12.24 3.72
N THR A 81 11.07 -13.40 3.96
CA THR A 81 9.64 -13.62 3.71
C THR A 81 8.78 -12.76 4.64
N LEU A 82 7.84 -12.01 4.06
CA LEU A 82 6.93 -11.11 4.77
C LEU A 82 5.50 -11.60 4.63
N THR A 83 4.74 -11.52 5.72
CA THR A 83 3.31 -11.79 5.75
C THR A 83 2.56 -10.48 5.95
N LEU A 84 1.59 -10.19 5.08
CA LEU A 84 0.68 -9.07 5.30
C LEU A 84 -0.33 -9.46 6.39
N SER A 85 -0.20 -8.84 7.56
CA SER A 85 -1.20 -8.88 8.62
C SER A 85 -1.00 -7.71 9.61
N PRO A 86 -2.04 -7.30 10.36
CA PRO A 86 -1.91 -6.29 11.41
C PRO A 86 -0.87 -6.65 12.46
N GLU A 87 -0.74 -7.93 12.81
CA GLU A 87 0.26 -8.42 13.78
C GLU A 87 1.69 -8.16 13.29
N LYS A 88 1.93 -8.28 11.98
CA LYS A 88 3.23 -7.96 11.36
C LYS A 88 3.37 -6.48 10.99
N GLY A 89 2.42 -5.64 11.41
CA GLY A 89 2.45 -4.19 11.23
C GLY A 89 1.96 -3.70 9.87
N PHE A 90 1.17 -4.50 9.15
CA PHE A 90 0.56 -4.13 7.87
C PHE A 90 -0.96 -4.09 7.98
N TRP A 91 -1.56 -2.99 7.50
CA TRP A 91 -3.01 -2.89 7.31
C TRP A 91 -3.26 -2.60 5.84
N ALA A 92 -3.61 -3.63 5.09
CA ALA A 92 -3.72 -3.53 3.64
C ALA A 92 -4.89 -4.37 3.12
N ILE A 93 -5.41 -3.93 1.98
CA ILE A 93 -6.27 -4.74 1.12
C ILE A 93 -5.52 -5.04 -0.18
N GLY A 94 -5.94 -6.07 -0.90
CA GLY A 94 -5.35 -6.40 -2.19
C GLY A 94 -6.30 -7.14 -3.11
N PHE A 95 -5.84 -7.31 -4.33
CA PHE A 95 -6.48 -8.09 -5.37
C PHE A 95 -5.46 -9.09 -5.89
N ALA A 96 -5.85 -10.36 -5.98
CA ALA A 96 -4.96 -11.44 -6.39
C ALA A 96 -5.53 -12.21 -7.59
N ASP A 97 -4.64 -12.55 -8.51
CA ASP A 97 -4.87 -13.37 -9.70
C ASP A 97 -6.01 -12.90 -10.63
N GLY A 98 -6.45 -11.66 -10.48
CA GLY A 98 -7.57 -11.11 -11.22
C GLY A 98 -8.94 -11.63 -10.77
N ARG A 99 -9.05 -12.26 -9.59
CA ARG A 99 -10.25 -12.97 -9.15
C ARG A 99 -10.82 -12.42 -7.84
N GLU A 100 -10.01 -12.34 -6.80
CA GLU A 100 -10.50 -12.15 -5.43
C GLU A 100 -9.88 -10.92 -4.78
N HIS A 101 -10.70 -10.16 -4.07
CA HIS A 101 -10.28 -9.05 -3.24
C HIS A 101 -10.21 -9.52 -1.79
N TRP A 102 -9.15 -9.10 -1.09
CA TRP A 102 -8.86 -9.54 0.27
C TRP A 102 -8.52 -8.35 1.15
N ALA A 103 -9.00 -8.37 2.39
CA ALA A 103 -8.36 -7.66 3.48
C ALA A 103 -7.37 -8.61 4.14
N TYR A 104 -6.12 -8.20 4.25
CA TYR A 104 -5.05 -8.99 4.84
C TYR A 104 -5.13 -8.93 6.38
N THR A 105 -6.25 -9.36 6.95
CA THR A 105 -6.43 -9.65 8.39
C THR A 105 -5.75 -10.97 8.76
N ASP A 106 -5.85 -11.44 10.00
CA ASP A 106 -5.43 -12.79 10.35
C ASP A 106 -6.61 -13.55 11.00
N PRO A 107 -7.23 -14.53 10.30
CA PRO A 107 -6.97 -14.95 8.92
C PRO A 107 -7.41 -13.91 7.88
N TRP A 108 -7.00 -14.05 6.61
CA TRP A 108 -7.40 -13.13 5.52
C TRP A 108 -8.93 -13.11 5.33
N THR A 109 -9.51 -11.92 5.22
CA THR A 109 -10.96 -11.72 5.07
C THR A 109 -11.30 -11.45 3.60
N PRO A 110 -12.19 -12.23 2.96
CA PRO A 110 -12.63 -11.96 1.60
C PRO A 110 -13.50 -10.70 1.56
N LEU A 111 -13.29 -9.86 0.54
CA LEU A 111 -14.04 -8.62 0.37
C LEU A 111 -15.16 -8.80 -0.64
N ASN A 112 -16.39 -8.49 -0.23
CA ASN A 112 -17.56 -8.53 -1.11
C ASN A 112 -17.64 -7.27 -1.98
N VAL A 113 -16.78 -7.22 -3.00
CA VAL A 113 -16.74 -6.14 -3.98
C VAL A 113 -17.37 -6.60 -5.29
N ARG A 114 -18.31 -5.81 -5.83
CA ARG A 114 -18.87 -6.05 -7.16
C ARG A 114 -17.90 -5.56 -8.23
N GLY A 115 -17.36 -6.50 -9.01
CA GLY A 115 -16.45 -6.20 -10.11
C GLY A 115 -15.04 -5.82 -9.65
N LYS A 116 -14.24 -5.24 -10.55
CA LYS A 116 -12.86 -4.82 -10.27
C LYS A 116 -12.81 -3.40 -9.72
N LEU A 117 -12.07 -3.21 -8.63
CA LEU A 117 -11.69 -1.89 -8.17
C LEU A 117 -10.67 -1.31 -9.16
N GLN A 118 -10.94 -0.11 -9.67
CA GLN A 118 -10.02 0.61 -10.56
C GLN A 118 -9.35 1.78 -9.85
N LYS A 119 -10.02 2.37 -8.86
CA LYS A 119 -9.48 3.46 -8.05
C LYS A 119 -9.92 3.29 -6.60
N ILE A 120 -8.95 3.33 -5.70
CA ILE A 120 -9.14 3.10 -4.27
C ILE A 120 -8.76 4.37 -3.51
N GLY A 121 -9.68 4.88 -2.70
CA GLY A 121 -9.41 5.92 -1.72
C GLY A 121 -8.99 5.28 -0.40
N ILE A 122 -7.97 5.83 0.24
CA ILE A 122 -7.42 5.32 1.49
C ILE A 122 -7.45 6.46 2.50
N PHE A 123 -8.12 6.23 3.62
CA PHE A 123 -8.29 7.21 4.69
C PHE A 123 -7.73 6.66 5.99
N LEU A 124 -6.67 7.29 6.48
CA LEU A 124 -6.05 6.99 7.76
C LEU A 124 -6.49 8.04 8.77
N ASP A 125 -7.16 7.61 9.84
CA ASP A 125 -7.47 8.43 11.01
C ASP A 125 -6.75 7.83 12.22
N ILE A 126 -5.62 8.43 12.59
CA ILE A 126 -4.77 7.91 13.66
C ILE A 126 -5.43 8.11 15.02
N SER A 127 -6.11 9.24 15.23
CA SER A 127 -6.81 9.55 16.48
C SER A 127 -7.98 8.59 16.72
N ALA A 128 -8.74 8.27 15.67
CA ALA A 128 -9.82 7.28 15.73
C ALA A 128 -9.33 5.83 15.59
N LYS A 129 -8.02 5.62 15.32
CA LYS A 129 -7.40 4.31 15.09
C LYS A 129 -8.08 3.52 13.97
N LYS A 130 -8.39 4.19 12.86
CA LYS A 130 -9.07 3.58 11.72
C LYS A 130 -8.29 3.77 10.44
N LEU A 131 -8.27 2.71 9.64
CA LEU A 131 -7.87 2.77 8.24
C LEU A 131 -9.02 2.28 7.38
N SER A 132 -9.59 3.17 6.57
CA SER A 132 -10.73 2.86 5.72
C SER A 132 -10.35 2.92 4.24
N PHE A 133 -10.89 1.97 3.48
CA PHE A 133 -10.70 1.85 2.05
C PHE A 133 -12.04 2.08 1.35
N PHE A 134 -12.01 2.84 0.26
CA PHE A 134 -13.20 3.22 -0.49
C PHE A 134 -13.02 2.87 -1.96
N ASN A 135 -14.09 2.40 -2.59
CA ASN A 135 -14.18 2.42 -4.04
C ASN A 135 -14.58 3.83 -4.45
N VAL A 136 -13.65 4.58 -5.05
CA VAL A 136 -13.85 5.99 -5.39
C VAL A 136 -15.00 6.15 -6.38
N ARG A 137 -15.15 5.21 -7.32
CA ARG A 137 -16.14 5.31 -8.40
C ARG A 137 -17.57 5.28 -7.89
N ASN A 138 -17.89 4.40 -6.95
CA ASN A 138 -19.24 4.27 -6.41
C ASN A 138 -19.39 4.85 -4.99
N LYS A 139 -18.33 5.49 -4.47
CA LYS A 139 -18.29 6.14 -3.15
C LYS A 139 -18.68 5.21 -2.00
N ALA A 140 -18.39 3.92 -2.13
CA ALA A 140 -18.71 2.92 -1.12
C ALA A 140 -17.47 2.52 -0.32
N VAL A 141 -17.65 2.31 0.99
CA VAL A 141 -16.64 1.69 1.83
C VAL A 141 -16.43 0.25 1.36
N VAL A 142 -15.18 -0.11 1.13
CA VAL A 142 -14.75 -1.48 0.80
C VAL A 142 -14.43 -2.23 2.07
N TYR A 143 -13.64 -1.62 2.96
CA TYR A 143 -13.24 -2.23 4.22
C TYR A 143 -12.71 -1.19 5.20
N THR A 144 -12.85 -1.43 6.50
CA THR A 144 -12.23 -0.62 7.56
C THR A 144 -11.51 -1.52 8.55
N PHE A 145 -10.23 -1.26 8.76
CA PHE A 145 -9.47 -1.82 9.86
C PHE A 145 -9.59 -0.94 11.11
N THR A 146 -9.64 -1.59 12.26
CA THR A 146 -9.28 -0.97 13.54
C THR A 146 -7.79 -1.23 13.79
N ILE A 147 -7.04 -0.17 14.10
CA ILE A 147 -5.62 -0.23 14.42
C ILE A 147 -5.50 -0.42 15.94
N ALA A 148 -4.96 -1.57 16.37
CA ALA A 148 -4.79 -1.86 17.78
C ALA A 148 -3.48 -1.22 18.31
N ASP A 149 -3.57 -0.61 19.49
CA ASP A 149 -2.43 -0.06 20.22
C ASP A 149 -1.68 -1.22 20.91
N GLY A 150 -0.71 -1.79 20.20
CA GLY A 150 0.19 -2.81 20.76
C GLY A 150 1.44 -2.22 21.41
N SER A 151 1.72 -0.93 21.23
CA SER A 151 2.96 -0.29 21.68
C SER A 151 2.67 0.97 22.50
N SER A 152 3.41 1.16 23.59
CA SER A 152 3.46 2.40 24.37
C SER A 152 4.18 3.54 23.64
N GLN A 153 4.80 3.24 22.50
CA GLN A 153 5.60 4.17 21.71
C GLN A 153 4.81 4.66 20.50
N GLN A 154 4.81 5.97 20.29
CA GLN A 154 4.17 6.61 19.14
C GLN A 154 4.94 6.25 17.87
N GLU A 155 4.39 5.33 17.08
CA GLU A 155 5.02 4.85 15.85
C GLU A 155 4.43 5.53 14.60
N LYS A 156 5.26 5.72 13.57
CA LYS A 156 4.82 6.24 12.27
C LYS A 156 4.15 5.16 11.44
N PHE A 157 3.04 5.52 10.80
CA PHE A 157 2.41 4.78 9.73
C PHE A 157 2.84 5.36 8.38
N LEU A 158 3.38 4.52 7.50
CA LEU A 158 3.76 4.89 6.15
C LEU A 158 2.78 4.29 5.14
N PRO A 159 2.28 5.06 4.16
CA PRO A 159 1.58 4.50 3.01
C PRO A 159 2.38 3.36 2.36
N PHE A 160 1.69 2.28 2.06
CA PHE A 160 2.23 1.02 1.56
C PHE A 160 1.60 0.66 0.22
N PHE A 161 2.45 0.21 -0.72
CA PHE A 161 2.05 -0.17 -2.06
C PHE A 161 2.78 -1.43 -2.50
N SER A 162 2.08 -2.28 -3.25
CA SER A 162 2.60 -3.49 -3.86
C SER A 162 2.01 -3.70 -5.24
N THR A 163 2.86 -4.08 -6.18
CA THR A 163 2.46 -4.44 -7.56
C THR A 163 1.98 -5.89 -7.69
N GLY A 164 1.95 -6.63 -6.58
CA GLY A 164 1.60 -8.06 -6.54
C GLY A 164 2.82 -8.98 -6.49
N PRO A 165 2.62 -10.28 -6.71
CA PRO A 165 3.72 -11.24 -6.79
C PRO A 165 4.70 -10.89 -7.92
N ALA A 166 6.00 -11.07 -7.66
CA ALA A 166 7.03 -10.95 -8.68
C ALA A 166 6.88 -12.07 -9.71
N VAL A 167 6.38 -11.75 -10.90
CA VAL A 167 6.18 -12.72 -12.00
C VAL A 167 7.03 -12.34 -13.22
N PRO A 168 7.40 -13.30 -14.09
CA PRO A 168 8.22 -13.00 -15.28
C PRO A 168 7.58 -11.97 -16.23
N LYS A 169 6.24 -11.97 -16.31
CA LYS A 169 5.47 -11.05 -17.15
C LYS A 169 4.47 -10.27 -16.28
N PRO A 170 4.88 -9.13 -15.69
CA PRO A 170 4.02 -8.34 -14.83
C PRO A 170 2.93 -7.61 -15.63
N ASP A 171 1.93 -7.09 -14.91
CA ASP A 171 0.94 -6.18 -15.48
C ASP A 171 1.64 -4.93 -16.03
N ALA A 172 1.32 -4.55 -17.26
CA ALA A 172 1.94 -3.40 -17.94
C ALA A 172 1.47 -2.05 -17.40
N GLU A 173 0.29 -2.01 -16.78
CA GLU A 173 -0.27 -0.80 -16.20
C GLU A 173 0.51 -0.36 -14.96
N LEU A 174 0.46 0.93 -14.62
CA LEU A 174 1.14 1.49 -13.45
C LEU A 174 0.18 1.51 -12.26
N LEU A 175 0.70 1.37 -11.05
CA LEU A 175 0.02 1.90 -9.87
C LEU A 175 0.32 3.40 -9.79
N LYS A 176 -0.71 4.25 -9.67
CA LYS A 176 -0.54 5.70 -9.68
C LYS A 176 -1.23 6.36 -8.50
N LEU A 177 -0.54 7.24 -7.81
CA LEU A 177 -1.11 8.21 -6.88
C LEU A 177 -1.79 9.33 -7.69
N VAL A 178 -3.07 9.59 -7.44
CA VAL A 178 -3.88 10.49 -8.31
C VAL A 178 -4.57 11.65 -7.59
N GLN A 179 -4.79 11.57 -6.28
CA GLN A 179 -5.36 12.67 -5.49
C GLN A 179 -4.93 12.56 -4.04
N GLU A 180 -4.72 13.72 -3.42
CA GLU A 180 -4.34 13.86 -2.02
C GLU A 180 -5.14 15.04 -1.43
N PHE A 181 -5.58 14.91 -0.17
CA PHE A 181 -6.08 16.03 0.61
C PHE A 181 -5.28 16.09 1.91
N ASP A 182 -4.71 17.25 2.22
CA ASP A 182 -4.20 17.58 3.56
C ASP A 182 -5.17 18.58 4.19
N GLU A 183 -5.68 18.27 5.39
CA GLU A 183 -6.56 19.19 6.15
C GLU A 183 -5.85 20.49 6.59
N ASN A 184 -4.58 20.67 6.23
CA ASN A 184 -3.81 21.88 6.52
C ASN A 184 -3.92 22.94 5.42
N ASP A 185 -4.70 22.70 4.35
CA ASP A 185 -4.94 23.66 3.27
C ASP A 185 -6.22 24.52 3.53
N GLU A 186 -6.30 25.15 4.72
CA GLU A 186 -7.21 26.26 5.01
C GLU A 186 -6.45 27.60 5.07
#